data_AF-A0A8S0H1S4-F1
#
_entry.id   AF-A0A8S0H1S4-F1
#
_cell.length_a   1.000
_cell.length_b   1.000
_cell.length_c   1.000
_cell.angle_alpha   90.00
_cell.angle_beta   90.00
_cell.angle_gamma   90.00
#
_symmetry.space_group_name_H-M   'P 1'
#
loop_
_entity.id
_entity.type
_entity.pdbx_description
1 polymer ?
#
loop_
_entity_poly.entity_id
_entity_poly.type
_entity_poly.pdbx_seq_one_letter_code
_entity_poly.pdbx_strand_id
1 'polypeptide(L)'
;MAKILLPFRPRIAAGELHKLDWKESLLGTQPLSHPLFDANHEMSLEQWLGNNMFYDWYLYHGNYIAHVRALRYDSKSAPLQSAVYLISLNLMSLDMFWTRDFAEAQRAQWRTLFPAHLKERLQRRSEVESRAKAAGVDIEESYSPPLMERGQ
;
A
#
# COMPACT_ATOMS: atom_id res chain seq x y z
N MET A 1 -11.58 6.93 -11.57
CA MET A 1 -11.23 7.14 -10.16
C MET A 1 -9.79 6.70 -9.94
N ALA A 2 -8.96 7.52 -9.29
CA ALA A 2 -7.55 7.20 -9.10
C ALA A 2 -7.41 6.03 -8.11
N LYS A 3 -6.86 4.90 -8.58
CA LYS A 3 -6.67 3.71 -7.74
C LYS A 3 -5.50 3.93 -6.77
N ILE A 4 -5.76 3.59 -5.52
CA ILE A 4 -4.85 3.79 -4.40
C ILE A 4 -3.97 2.56 -4.29
N LEU A 5 -2.80 2.60 -4.92
CA LEU A 5 -1.84 1.52 -4.84
C LEU A 5 -0.45 2.12 -4.77
N LEU A 6 0.26 1.80 -3.69
CA LEU A 6 1.71 1.95 -3.67
C LEU A 6 2.27 1.14 -4.85
N PRO A 7 3.11 1.73 -5.69
CA PRO A 7 3.38 1.18 -7.01
C PRO A 7 4.04 -0.20 -6.98
N PHE A 8 4.79 -0.51 -5.92
CA PHE A 8 5.48 -1.77 -5.73
C PHE A 8 4.77 -2.76 -4.81
N ARG A 9 3.49 -2.53 -4.49
CA ARG A 9 2.69 -3.40 -3.64
C ARG A 9 1.75 -4.25 -4.49
N PRO A 10 1.43 -5.48 -4.06
CA PRO A 10 0.56 -6.37 -4.83
C PRO A 10 -0.82 -5.75 -5.00
N ARG A 11 -1.38 -5.84 -6.20
CA ARG A 11 -2.66 -5.21 -6.56
C ARG A 11 -3.83 -6.16 -6.30
N ILE A 12 -4.02 -6.51 -5.04
CA ILE A 12 -5.11 -7.40 -4.61
C ILE A 12 -6.29 -6.51 -4.22
N ALA A 13 -7.45 -6.74 -4.82
CA ALA A 13 -8.68 -6.04 -4.47
C ALA A 13 -9.22 -6.52 -3.11
N ALA A 14 -9.93 -5.67 -2.38
CA ALA A 14 -10.49 -6.09 -1.09
C ALA A 14 -11.47 -7.27 -1.21
N GLY A 15 -12.18 -7.38 -2.33
CA GLY A 15 -13.11 -8.48 -2.61
C GLY A 15 -12.43 -9.85 -2.56
N GLU A 16 -11.12 -9.91 -2.78
CA GLU A 16 -10.32 -11.14 -2.80
C GLU A 16 -9.82 -11.56 -1.41
N LEU A 17 -10.02 -10.72 -0.38
CA LEU A 17 -9.51 -10.97 0.98
C LEU A 17 -10.02 -12.26 1.61
N HIS A 18 -11.22 -12.71 1.26
CA HIS A 18 -11.79 -13.95 1.78
C HIS A 18 -10.98 -15.20 1.39
N LYS A 19 -10.10 -15.09 0.40
CA LYS A 19 -9.19 -16.14 -0.06
C LYS A 19 -7.83 -16.11 0.66
N LEU A 20 -7.62 -15.13 1.55
CA LEU A 20 -6.34 -14.85 2.20
C LEU A 20 -6.49 -14.85 3.73
N ASP A 21 -5.44 -15.29 4.44
CA ASP A 21 -5.32 -15.10 5.89
C ASP A 21 -4.85 -13.67 6.21
N TRP A 22 -5.70 -12.71 5.90
CA TRP A 22 -5.35 -11.30 5.88
C TRP A 22 -5.01 -10.72 7.27
N LYS A 23 -5.47 -11.36 8.36
CA LYS A 23 -5.18 -10.93 9.73
C LYS A 23 -3.74 -11.24 10.15
N GLU A 24 -3.25 -12.42 9.77
CA GLU A 24 -1.93 -12.91 10.21
C GLU A 24 -0.84 -12.73 9.14
N SER A 25 -1.15 -13.04 7.88
CA SER A 25 -0.14 -13.04 6.82
C SER A 25 -0.75 -12.92 5.42
N LEU A 26 -0.28 -11.93 4.66
CA LEU A 26 -0.60 -11.84 3.25
C LEU A 26 0.48 -12.58 2.44
N LEU A 27 0.18 -13.82 2.09
CA LEU A 27 1.03 -14.69 1.26
C LEU A 27 2.46 -14.87 1.83
N GLY A 28 2.55 -15.11 3.15
CA GLY A 28 3.80 -15.33 3.86
C GLY A 28 4.58 -14.05 4.19
N THR A 29 3.99 -12.88 3.97
CA THR A 29 4.59 -11.58 4.28
C THR A 29 3.65 -10.76 5.16
N GLN A 30 4.20 -10.05 6.14
CA GLN A 30 3.41 -9.10 6.92
C GLN A 30 3.06 -7.89 6.03
N PRO A 31 1.78 -7.67 5.70
CA PRO A 31 1.43 -6.61 4.78
C PRO A 31 1.51 -5.26 5.46
N LEU A 32 2.58 -4.48 5.21
CA LEU A 32 2.61 -3.02 5.52
C LEU A 32 1.49 -2.20 4.82
N SER A 33 0.69 -2.81 3.94
CA SER A 33 -0.43 -2.20 3.20
C SER A 33 -1.43 -3.32 2.92
N HIS A 34 -2.67 -3.13 3.35
CA HIS A 34 -3.67 -4.18 3.39
C HIS A 34 -4.68 -4.02 2.24
N PRO A 35 -5.14 -5.08 1.56
CA PRO A 35 -6.20 -4.96 0.55
C PRO A 35 -7.51 -4.39 1.09
N LEU A 36 -7.71 -4.41 2.41
CA LEU A 36 -8.84 -3.72 3.07
C LEU A 36 -8.83 -2.21 2.79
N PHE A 37 -7.68 -1.67 2.39
CA PHE A 37 -7.49 -0.25 2.12
C PHE A 37 -7.74 0.08 0.64
N ASP A 38 -8.38 -0.82 -0.10
CA ASP A 38 -8.97 -0.51 -1.40
C ASP A 38 -10.01 0.61 -1.23
N ALA A 39 -9.87 1.69 -2.01
CA ALA A 39 -10.77 2.83 -1.99
C ALA A 39 -12.24 2.46 -2.32
N ASN A 40 -12.44 1.34 -3.02
CA ASN A 40 -13.75 0.87 -3.42
C ASN A 40 -14.36 -0.13 -2.42
N HIS A 41 -13.69 -0.37 -1.29
CA HIS A 41 -14.14 -1.30 -0.26
C HIS A 41 -14.71 -0.58 0.95
N GLU A 42 -15.96 -0.87 1.26
CA GLU A 42 -16.56 -0.42 2.52
C GLU A 42 -16.18 -1.42 3.63
N MET A 43 -15.34 -0.97 4.56
CA MET A 43 -14.91 -1.79 5.67
C MET A 43 -15.99 -1.95 6.74
N SER A 44 -16.24 -3.18 7.17
CA SER A 44 -17.06 -3.47 8.35
C SER A 44 -16.35 -3.06 9.65
N LEU A 45 -17.09 -2.92 10.75
CA LEU A 45 -16.49 -2.63 12.07
C LEU A 45 -15.46 -3.69 12.46
N GLU A 46 -15.71 -4.97 12.16
CA GLU A 46 -14.74 -6.04 12.40
C GLU A 46 -13.44 -5.80 11.61
N GLN A 47 -13.53 -5.33 10.36
CA GLN A 47 -12.35 -5.04 9.54
C GLN A 47 -11.58 -3.82 10.06
N TRP A 48 -12.29 -2.77 10.53
CA TRP A 48 -11.66 -1.64 11.22
C TRP A 48 -10.94 -2.10 12.50
N LEU A 49 -11.60 -2.89 13.34
CA LEU A 49 -11.06 -3.35 14.62
C LEU A 49 -10.10 -4.54 14.49
N GLY A 50 -10.06 -5.22 13.35
CA GLY A 50 -9.22 -6.40 13.12
C GLY A 50 -7.79 -6.08 12.69
N ASN A 51 -7.51 -4.88 12.20
CA ASN A 51 -6.18 -4.48 11.76
C ASN A 51 -5.51 -3.52 12.78
N ASN A 52 -4.50 -4.04 13.48
CA ASN A 52 -3.79 -3.38 14.58
C ASN A 52 -2.63 -2.46 14.12
N MET A 53 -2.47 -2.25 12.81
CA MET A 53 -1.41 -1.41 12.25
C MET A 53 -1.94 0.01 11.95
N PHE A 54 -1.22 0.73 11.09
CA PHE A 54 -1.68 1.94 10.44
C PHE A 54 -2.20 1.63 9.04
N TYR A 55 -3.03 2.52 8.54
CA TYR A 55 -3.69 2.44 7.24
C TYR A 55 -3.03 3.48 6.37
N ASP A 56 -2.43 3.10 5.25
CA ASP A 56 -1.77 4.03 4.33
C ASP A 56 -2.44 3.99 2.95
N TRP A 57 -2.94 5.15 2.53
CA TRP A 57 -3.45 5.39 1.19
C TRP A 57 -2.54 6.36 0.46
N TYR A 58 -2.16 6.04 -0.77
CA TYR A 58 -1.36 6.89 -1.65
C TYR A 58 -2.15 7.23 -2.91
N LEU A 59 -2.46 8.51 -3.09
CA LEU A 59 -3.15 9.03 -4.27
C LEU A 59 -2.16 9.82 -5.12
N TYR A 60 -2.16 9.56 -6.42
CA TYR A 60 -1.28 10.19 -7.39
C TYR A 60 -2.04 11.17 -8.27
N HIS A 61 -1.48 12.37 -8.49
CA HIS A 61 -1.92 13.29 -9.51
C HIS A 61 -0.74 14.06 -10.10
N GLY A 62 -0.44 13.83 -11.38
CA GLY A 62 0.76 14.39 -12.01
C GLY A 62 2.03 13.98 -11.27
N ASN A 63 2.79 14.97 -10.79
CA ASN A 63 4.03 14.77 -10.03
C ASN A 63 3.84 14.93 -8.50
N TYR A 64 2.60 14.80 -8.02
CA TYR A 64 2.27 14.96 -6.60
C TYR A 64 1.60 13.72 -6.04
N ILE A 65 1.82 13.50 -4.75
CA ILE A 65 1.27 12.42 -3.95
C ILE A 65 0.54 13.00 -2.75
N ALA A 66 -0.68 12.53 -2.53
CA ALA A 66 -1.34 12.62 -1.25
C ALA A 66 -1.17 11.28 -0.53
N HIS A 67 -0.48 11.29 0.61
CA HIS A 67 -0.37 10.16 1.51
C HIS A 67 -1.33 10.39 2.69
N VAL A 68 -2.40 9.61 2.74
CA VAL A 68 -3.34 9.60 3.87
C VAL A 68 -2.95 8.44 4.78
N ARG A 69 -2.69 8.73 6.05
CA ARG A 69 -2.43 7.72 7.08
C ARG A 69 -3.51 7.77 8.15
N ALA A 70 -4.16 6.65 8.45
CA ALA A 70 -4.95 6.49 9.66
C ALA A 70 -4.18 5.66 10.69
N LEU A 71 -4.14 6.12 11.93
CA LEU A 71 -3.54 5.41 13.06
C LEU A 71 -4.62 5.12 14.09
N ARG A 72 -4.77 3.85 14.45
CA ARG A 72 -5.79 3.39 15.39
C ARG A 72 -5.28 3.42 16.83
N TYR A 73 -6.15 3.84 17.74
CA TYR A 73 -5.97 3.76 19.18
C TYR A 73 -7.16 3.03 19.80
N ASP A 74 -6.90 1.88 20.39
CA ASP A 74 -7.94 1.04 20.97
C ASP A 74 -8.55 1.70 22.21
N SER A 75 -9.86 1.51 22.39
CA SER A 75 -10.50 1.80 23.66
C SER A 75 -9.86 0.96 24.76
N LYS A 76 -9.48 1.62 25.87
CA LYS A 76 -8.88 0.92 27.02
C LYS A 76 -9.85 -0.05 27.69
N SER A 77 -11.16 0.23 27.63
CA SER A 77 -12.19 -0.57 28.31
C SER A 77 -12.92 -1.54 27.39
N ALA A 78 -12.98 -1.26 26.09
CA ALA A 78 -13.71 -2.07 25.12
C ALA A 78 -13.00 -2.11 23.74
N PRO A 79 -11.78 -2.65 23.65
CA PRO A 79 -10.94 -2.61 22.45
C PRO A 79 -11.54 -3.36 21.25
N LEU A 80 -12.38 -4.37 21.51
CA LEU A 80 -13.08 -5.14 20.47
C LEU A 80 -14.40 -4.50 20.02
N GLN A 81 -14.78 -3.35 20.58
CA GLN A 81 -16.06 -2.69 20.29
C GLN A 81 -15.88 -1.25 19.81
N SER A 82 -14.76 -0.61 20.15
CA SER A 82 -14.52 0.79 19.84
C SER A 82 -13.04 1.13 19.78
N ALA A 83 -12.69 2.04 18.86
CA ALA A 83 -11.37 2.63 18.72
C ALA A 83 -11.50 4.07 18.20
N VAL A 84 -10.46 4.87 18.41
CA VAL A 84 -10.32 6.21 17.83
C VAL A 84 -9.26 6.17 16.74
N TYR A 85 -9.52 6.84 15.62
CA TYR A 85 -8.56 6.96 14.53
C TYR A 85 -8.04 8.39 14.43
N LEU A 86 -6.71 8.53 14.42
CA LEU A 86 -6.05 9.76 13.99
C LEU A 86 -5.77 9.65 12.50
N ILE A 87 -6.40 10.51 11.70
CA ILE A 87 -6.18 10.57 10.25
C ILE A 87 -5.29 11.77 9.93
N SER A 88 -4.23 11.54 9.18
CA SER A 88 -3.27 12.54 8.74
C SER A 88 -3.15 12.54 7.21
N LEU A 89 -2.97 13.72 6.63
CA LEU A 89 -2.73 13.91 5.20
C LEU A 89 -1.36 14.57 5.02
N ASN A 90 -0.50 13.93 4.23
CA ASN A 90 0.79 14.47 3.83
C ASN A 90 0.81 14.65 2.32
N LEU A 91 1.01 15.89 1.86
CA LEU A 91 1.17 16.22 0.45
C LEU A 91 2.66 16.35 0.13
N MET A 92 3.13 15.60 -0.86
CA MET A 92 4.53 15.60 -1.26
C MET A 92 4.68 15.48 -2.78
N SER A 93 5.83 15.90 -3.31
CA SER A 93 6.18 15.60 -4.71
C SER A 93 6.55 14.13 -4.87
N LEU A 94 6.41 13.62 -6.09
CA LEU A 94 6.84 12.28 -6.49
C LEU A 94 8.35 12.09 -6.25
N ASP A 95 9.14 13.14 -6.49
CA ASP A 95 10.57 13.18 -6.17
C ASP A 95 10.83 12.99 -4.67
N MET A 96 10.12 13.72 -3.80
CA MET A 96 10.30 13.61 -2.35
C MET A 96 9.91 12.21 -1.85
N PHE A 97 8.82 11.65 -2.39
CA PHE A 97 8.40 10.29 -2.08
C PHE A 97 9.47 9.25 -2.42
N TRP A 98 9.97 9.27 -3.66
CA TRP A 98 10.97 8.29 -4.09
C TRP A 98 12.33 8.50 -3.44
N THR A 99 12.75 9.74 -3.20
CA THR A 99 14.02 10.02 -2.49
C THR A 99 14.02 9.40 -1.08
N ARG A 100 12.88 9.43 -0.38
CA ARG A 100 12.75 8.87 0.98
C ARG A 100 12.84 7.35 1.03
N ASP A 101 12.68 6.69 -0.12
CA ASP A 101 12.75 5.24 -0.26
C ASP A 101 14.20 4.72 -0.38
N PHE A 102 15.18 5.63 -0.43
CA PHE A 102 16.60 5.36 -0.36
C PHE A 102 17.17 5.65 1.04
N ALA A 103 18.21 4.90 1.40
CA ALA A 103 19.02 5.19 2.58
C ALA A 103 19.57 6.62 2.53
N GLU A 104 19.71 7.28 3.68
CA GLU A 104 20.08 8.70 3.74
C GLU A 104 21.34 9.04 2.95
N ALA A 105 22.38 8.22 3.09
CA ALA A 105 23.65 8.37 2.36
C ALA A 105 23.52 8.26 0.82
N GLN A 106 22.47 7.59 0.33
CA GLN A 106 22.22 7.40 -1.10
C GLN A 106 21.30 8.49 -1.69
N ARG A 107 20.65 9.30 -0.85
CA ARG A 107 19.65 10.28 -1.31
C ARG A 107 20.22 11.32 -2.26
N ALA A 108 21.50 11.68 -2.16
CA ALA A 108 22.11 12.63 -3.10
C ALA A 108 22.16 12.11 -4.55
N GLN A 109 22.27 10.79 -4.72
CA GLN A 109 22.41 10.11 -6.02
C GLN A 109 21.19 9.27 -6.37
N TRP A 110 20.05 9.50 -5.71
CA TRP A 110 18.87 8.65 -5.80
C TRP A 110 18.38 8.47 -7.24
N ARG A 111 18.42 9.52 -8.07
CA ARG A 111 17.98 9.46 -9.49
C ARG A 111 18.81 8.50 -10.32
N THR A 112 20.11 8.40 -10.05
CA THR A 112 21.00 7.45 -10.73
C THR A 112 20.72 6.01 -10.30
N LEU A 113 20.37 5.82 -9.03
CA LEU A 113 20.02 4.50 -8.47
C LEU A 113 18.57 4.08 -8.78
N PHE A 114 17.73 5.05 -9.14
CA PHE A 114 16.28 4.89 -9.26
C PHE A 114 15.86 3.80 -10.24
N PRO A 115 16.40 3.69 -11.47
CA PRO A 115 15.96 2.65 -12.40
C PRO A 115 16.17 1.23 -11.87
N ALA A 116 17.33 0.96 -11.25
CA ALA A 116 17.64 -0.35 -10.68
C ALA A 116 16.75 -0.65 -9.47
N HIS A 117 16.57 0.34 -8.59
CA HIS A 117 15.72 0.24 -7.41
C HIS A 117 14.25 0.01 -7.77
N LEU A 118 13.73 0.72 -8.76
CA LEU A 118 12.38 0.52 -9.28
C LEU A 118 12.21 -0.90 -9.84
N LYS A 119 13.17 -1.37 -10.65
CA LYS A 119 13.15 -2.73 -11.21
C LYS A 119 13.07 -3.80 -10.12
N GLU A 120 13.90 -3.68 -9.09
CA GLU A 120 13.88 -4.61 -7.94
C GLU A 120 12.51 -4.63 -7.27
N ARG A 121 11.90 -3.46 -7.05
CA ARG A 121 10.60 -3.35 -6.40
C ARG A 121 9.45 -3.90 -7.23
N LEU A 122 9.46 -3.65 -8.54
CA LEU A 122 8.48 -4.22 -9.46
C LEU A 122 8.61 -5.74 -9.56
N GLN A 123 9.84 -6.27 -9.49
CA GLN A 123 10.07 -7.71 -9.45
C GLN A 123 9.49 -8.33 -8.16
N ARG A 124 9.79 -7.77 -6.99
CA ARG A 124 9.19 -8.22 -5.72
C ARG A 124 7.67 -8.20 -5.75
N ARG A 125 7.06 -7.15 -6.33
CA ARG A 125 5.61 -7.08 -6.54
C ARG A 125 5.13 -8.28 -7.38
N SER A 126 5.76 -8.51 -8.53
CA SER A 126 5.38 -9.57 -9.46
C SER A 126 5.48 -10.97 -8.82
N GLU A 127 6.48 -11.21 -7.97
CA GLU A 127 6.63 -12.46 -7.22
C GLU A 127 5.47 -12.67 -6.24
N VAL A 128 5.07 -11.63 -5.51
CA VAL A 128 3.92 -11.70 -4.59
C VAL A 128 2.61 -11.90 -5.36
N GLU A 129 2.41 -11.16 -6.46
CA GLU A 129 1.22 -11.30 -7.32
C GLU A 129 1.15 -12.69 -7.96
N SER A 130 2.27 -13.30 -8.32
CA SER A 130 2.31 -14.67 -8.83
C SER A 130 1.89 -15.69 -7.77
N ARG A 131 2.34 -15.51 -6.52
CA ARG A 131 1.87 -16.33 -5.38
C ARG A 131 0.38 -16.14 -5.11
N ALA A 132 -0.12 -14.91 -5.24
CA ALA A 132 -1.54 -14.61 -5.11
C ALA A 132 -2.36 -15.35 -6.17
N LYS A 133 -1.98 -15.23 -7.45
CA LYS A 133 -2.62 -15.92 -8.57
C LYS A 133 -2.63 -17.44 -8.37
N ALA A 134 -1.51 -18.01 -7.90
CA ALA A 134 -1.43 -19.45 -7.58
C ALA A 134 -2.36 -19.87 -6.43
N ALA A 135 -2.71 -18.96 -5.52
CA ALA A 135 -3.70 -19.16 -4.46
C ALA A 135 -5.15 -18.86 -4.91
N GLY A 136 -5.38 -18.59 -6.20
CA GLY A 136 -6.71 -18.28 -6.74
C GLY A 136 -7.18 -16.84 -6.49
N VAL A 137 -6.27 -15.94 -6.11
CA VAL A 137 -6.54 -14.51 -5.92
C VAL A 137 -6.38 -13.76 -7.23
N ASP A 138 -7.40 -12.99 -7.59
CA ASP A 138 -7.37 -12.11 -8.74
C ASP A 138 -6.53 -10.86 -8.48
N ILE A 139 -5.77 -10.45 -9.50
CA ILE A 139 -4.92 -9.26 -9.47
C ILE A 139 -5.55 -8.17 -10.32
N GLU A 140 -5.60 -6.96 -9.76
CA GLU A 140 -6.12 -5.79 -10.44
C GLU A 140 -5.12 -5.24 -11.46
N GLU A 141 -5.42 -5.47 -12.74
CA GLU A 141 -4.51 -5.09 -13.83
C GLU A 141 -4.71 -3.65 -14.33
N SER A 142 -5.80 -2.97 -13.93
CA SER A 142 -6.15 -1.66 -14.46
C SER A 142 -5.36 -0.49 -13.85
N TYR A 143 -4.34 -0.76 -13.03
CA TYR A 143 -3.49 0.29 -12.46
C TYR A 143 -2.59 0.88 -13.55
N SER A 144 -2.69 2.19 -13.73
CA SER A 144 -1.78 2.95 -14.57
C SER A 144 -0.72 3.63 -13.70
N PRO A 145 0.56 3.23 -13.78
CA PRO A 145 1.62 3.86 -12.99
C PRO A 145 1.80 5.34 -13.34
N PRO A 146 2.34 6.17 -12.42
CA PRO A 146 2.76 7.54 -12.73
C PRO A 146 3.88 7.55 -13.79
N LEU A 147 4.06 8.68 -14.48
CA LEU A 147 5.03 8.79 -15.59
C LEU A 147 6.45 8.37 -15.21
N MET A 148 6.88 8.69 -13.99
CA MET A 148 8.21 8.38 -13.49
C MET A 148 8.51 6.87 -13.45
N GLU A 149 7.48 6.01 -13.44
CA GLU A 149 7.63 4.56 -13.42
C GLU A 149 7.49 3.90 -14.79
N ARG A 150 7.08 4.64 -15.82
CA ARG A 150 6.80 4.08 -17.15
C ARG A 150 8.06 3.79 -17.97
N GLY A 151 9.24 4.07 -17.42
CA GLY A 151 10.50 4.11 -18.17
C GLY A 151 10.52 5.30 -19.11
N GLN A 152 11.65 6.01 -19.15
CA GLN A 152 12.01 6.83 -20.31
C GLN A 152 12.88 5.99 -21.23
#